data_AF-A0A846DYC8-F1
#
_entry.id   AF-A0A846DYC8-F1
#
_cell.length_a   1.000
_cell.length_b   1.000
_cell.length_c   1.000
_cell.angle_alpha   90.00
_cell.angle_beta   90.00
_cell.angle_gamma   90.00
#
_symmetry.space_group_name_H-M   'P 1'
#
loop_
_entity.id
_entity.type
_entity.pdbx_description
1 polymer ?
#
loop_
_entity_poly.entity_id
_entity_poly.type
_entity_poly.pdbx_seq_one_letter_code
_entity_poly.pdbx_strand_id
1 'polypeptide(L)' 'MTPLHLTGTLAERLETLRATLPPRVKLIAVTKQVSVAAMREAYQAGVRDFGESRIQEATQKQAELQDLPDIT' A
#
# COMPACT_ATOMS: atom_id res chain seq x y z
N MET A 1 3.03 11.83 -20.27
CA MET A 1 3.16 10.72 -19.31
C MET A 1 2.18 9.65 -19.74
N THR A 2 2.65 8.52 -20.24
CA THR A 2 1.78 7.43 -20.67
C THR A 2 1.17 6.79 -19.42
N PRO A 3 -0.17 6.68 -19.29
CA PRO A 3 -0.77 6.00 -18.16
C PRO A 3 -0.38 4.53 -18.20
N LEU A 4 0.19 4.04 -17.09
CA LEU A 4 0.50 2.63 -16.92
C LEU A 4 -0.81 1.90 -16.63
N HIS A 5 -1.45 1.37 -17.67
CA HIS A 5 -2.61 0.48 -17.50
C HIS A 5 -2.11 -0.90 -17.07
N LEU A 6 -2.04 -1.11 -15.77
CA LEU A 6 -1.71 -2.41 -15.17
C LEU A 6 -2.98 -3.25 -15.06
N THR A 7 -3.10 -4.30 -15.87
CA THR A 7 -4.16 -5.33 -15.74
C THR A 7 -3.75 -6.40 -14.72
N GLY A 8 -4.71 -7.18 -14.21
CA GLY A 8 -4.45 -8.28 -13.26
C GLY A 8 -4.85 -8.01 -11.80
N THR A 9 -4.45 -8.88 -10.89
CA THR A 9 -4.60 -8.76 -9.43
C THR A 9 -3.73 -7.65 -8.84
N LEU A 10 -3.99 -7.22 -7.60
CA LEU A 10 -3.16 -6.20 -6.95
C LEU A 10 -1.67 -6.61 -6.87
N ALA A 11 -1.39 -7.88 -6.58
CA ALA A 11 -0.04 -8.42 -6.51
C ALA A 11 0.71 -8.30 -7.85
N GLU A 12 0.09 -8.72 -8.96
CA GLU A 12 0.70 -8.64 -10.30
C GLU A 12 0.98 -7.18 -10.72
N ARG A 13 0.06 -6.26 -10.38
CA ARG A 13 0.26 -4.83 -10.64
C ARG A 13 1.42 -4.26 -9.82
N LEU A 14 1.54 -4.65 -8.55
CA LEU A 14 2.63 -4.21 -7.67
C LEU A 14 3.98 -4.76 -8.11
N GLU A 15 4.05 -6.02 -8.53
CA GLU A 15 5.26 -6.63 -9.09
C GLU A 15 5.72 -5.87 -10.34
N THR A 16 4.81 -5.64 -11.28
CA THR A 16 5.10 -4.87 -12.50
C THR A 16 5.56 -3.46 -12.17
N LEU A 17 4.88 -2.77 -11.24
CA LEU A 17 5.27 -1.43 -10.83
C LEU A 17 6.67 -1.42 -10.22
N ARG A 18 6.95 -2.33 -9.27
CA ARG A 18 8.25 -2.43 -8.59
C ARG A 18 9.40 -2.67 -9.57
N ALA A 19 9.19 -3.49 -10.59
CA ALA A 19 10.18 -3.73 -11.64
C ALA A 19 10.54 -2.46 -12.44
N THR A 20 9.66 -1.44 -12.46
CA THR A 20 9.91 -0.17 -13.16
C THR A 20 10.49 0.93 -12.25
N LEU A 21 10.50 0.74 -10.93
CA LEU A 21 10.98 1.76 -10.00
C LEU A 21 12.52 1.78 -9.94
N PRO A 22 13.15 2.96 -9.96
CA PRO A 22 14.58 3.08 -9.71
C PRO A 22 14.97 2.59 -8.30
N PRO A 23 16.21 2.11 -8.08
CA PRO A 23 16.62 1.53 -6.79
C PRO A 23 16.51 2.45 -5.57
N ARG A 24 16.47 3.76 -5.76
CA ARG A 24 16.36 4.77 -4.68
C ARG A 24 14.93 5.26 -4.44
N VAL A 25 13.95 4.72 -5.14
CA VAL A 25 12.55 5.13 -5.00
C VAL A 25 11.83 4.17 -4.03
N LYS A 26 11.18 4.75 -3.03
CA LYS A 26 10.32 4.02 -2.10
C LYS A 26 8.87 4.15 -2.56
N LEU A 27 8.17 3.02 -2.65
CA LEU A 27 6.73 2.98 -2.93
C LEU A 27 5.96 3.12 -1.61
N ILE A 28 5.07 4.11 -1.53
CA ILE A 28 4.19 4.31 -0.36
C ILE A 28 2.74 4.21 -0.85
N ALA A 29 1.96 3.30 -0.28
CA ALA A 29 0.55 3.16 -0.60
C ALA A 29 -0.28 4.19 0.17
N VAL A 30 -0.90 5.13 -0.54
CA VAL A 30 -1.79 6.13 0.09
C VAL A 30 -3.12 5.48 0.44
N THR A 31 -3.48 5.48 1.73
CA THR A 31 -4.63 4.74 2.25
C THR A 31 -5.77 5.62 2.76
N LYS A 32 -5.69 6.94 2.56
CA LYS A 32 -6.81 7.84 2.87
C LYS A 32 -8.10 7.35 2.23
N GLN A 33 -9.16 7.25 3.03
CA GLN A 33 -10.47 6.75 2.60
C GLN A 33 -10.46 5.31 2.05
N VAL A 34 -9.42 4.54 2.32
CA VAL A 34 -9.30 3.11 1.99
C VAL A 34 -9.64 2.28 3.24
N SER A 35 -10.36 1.17 3.08
CA SER A 35 -10.72 0.28 4.18
C SER A 35 -9.52 -0.52 4.71
N VAL A 36 -9.58 -0.92 5.98
CA VAL A 36 -8.59 -1.83 6.61
C VAL A 36 -8.49 -3.15 5.84
N ALA A 37 -9.61 -3.67 5.33
CA ALA A 37 -9.62 -4.89 4.51
C ALA A 37 -8.77 -4.75 3.23
N ALA A 38 -8.90 -3.63 2.52
CA ALA A 38 -8.07 -3.36 1.34
C ALA A 38 -6.59 -3.12 1.69
N MET A 39 -6.30 -2.52 2.86
CA MET A 39 -4.93 -2.42 3.36
C MET A 39 -4.33 -3.80 3.67
N ARG A 40 -5.13 -4.74 4.22
CA ARG A 40 -4.70 -6.13 4.45
C ARG A 40 -4.45 -6.87 3.15
N GLU A 41 -5.26 -6.66 2.12
CA GLU A 41 -4.99 -7.20 0.77
C GLU A 41 -3.67 -6.66 0.22
N ALA A 42 -3.43 -5.35 0.32
CA ALA A 42 -2.17 -4.74 -0.09
C ALA A 42 -0.98 -5.29 0.70
N TYR A 43 -1.15 -5.51 2.00
CA TYR A 43 -0.15 -6.13 2.86
C TYR A 43 0.16 -7.57 2.43
N GLN A 44 -0.85 -8.38 2.12
CA GLN A 44 -0.67 -9.73 1.58
C GLN A 44 0.04 -9.71 0.22
N ALA A 45 -0.19 -8.67 -0.58
CA ALA A 45 0.53 -8.41 -1.83
C ALA A 45 1.95 -7.81 -1.64
N GLY A 46 2.42 -7.71 -0.39
CA GLY A 46 3.77 -7.31 -0.04
C GLY A 46 3.97 -5.82 0.20
N VAL A 47 2.92 -4.99 0.24
CA VAL A 47 3.04 -3.58 0.66
C VAL A 47 3.33 -3.52 2.16
N ARG A 48 4.23 -2.63 2.56
CA ARG A 48 4.59 -2.41 3.98
C ARG A 48 4.44 -0.95 4.39
N ASP A 49 4.68 -0.05 3.46
CA ASP A 49 4.64 1.39 3.73
C ASP A 49 3.28 1.98 3.32
N PHE A 50 2.56 2.51 4.32
CA PHE A 50 1.25 3.13 4.13
C PHE A 50 1.28 4.62 4.47
N GLY A 51 0.50 5.41 3.74
CA GLY A 51 0.44 6.86 3.89
C GLY A 51 -0.97 7.36 4.18
N GLU A 52 -1.15 8.00 5.33
CA GLU A 52 -2.40 8.64 5.73
C GLU A 52 -2.31 10.16 5.78
N SER A 53 -3.38 10.84 5.38
CA SER A 53 -3.45 12.32 5.42
C SER A 53 -4.14 12.87 6.67
N ARG A 54 -4.75 12.03 7.50
CA ARG A 54 -5.49 12.44 8.72
C ARG A 54 -5.09 11.57 9.91
N ILE A 55 -4.73 12.20 11.01
CA ILE A 55 -4.24 11.52 12.23
C ILE A 55 -5.32 10.59 12.82
N GLN A 56 -6.58 11.03 12.86
CA GLN A 56 -7.67 10.23 13.45
C GLN A 56 -7.87 8.91 12.70
N GLU A 57 -7.83 8.98 11.37
CA GLU A 57 -7.95 7.80 10.50
C GLU A 57 -6.73 6.89 10.64
N ALA A 58 -5.52 7.47 10.72
CA ALA A 58 -4.29 6.73 10.97
C ALA A 58 -4.32 5.98 12.32
N THR A 59 -4.69 6.64 13.42
CA THR A 59 -4.76 6.03 14.75
C THR A 59 -5.76 4.88 14.79
N GLN A 60 -6.93 5.05 14.18
CA GLN A 60 -7.93 3.99 14.10
C GLN A 60 -7.39 2.78 13.34
N LYS A 61 -6.81 3.01 12.14
CA LYS A 61 -6.26 1.93 11.31
C LYS A 61 -5.07 1.22 11.97
N GLN A 62 -4.20 1.96 12.66
CA GLN A 62 -3.07 1.40 13.39
C GLN A 62 -3.53 0.45 14.49
N ALA A 63 -4.59 0.80 15.24
CA ALA A 63 -5.17 -0.09 16.24
C ALA A 63 -5.74 -1.38 15.60
N GLU A 64 -6.41 -1.25 14.45
CA GLU A 64 -6.99 -2.40 13.73
C GLU A 64 -5.94 -3.27 13.01
N LEU A 65 -4.72 -2.77 12.81
CA LEU A 65 -3.63 -3.44 12.07
C LEU A 65 -2.43 -3.81 12.95
N GLN A 66 -2.57 -3.73 14.28
CA GLN A 66 -1.49 -4.02 15.24
C GLN A 66 -0.92 -5.44 15.14
N ASP A 67 -1.65 -6.36 14.51
CA ASP A 67 -1.22 -7.74 14.23
C ASP A 67 -0.25 -7.85 13.06
N LEU A 68 -0.06 -6.80 12.26
CA LEU A 68 0.87 -6.77 11.13
C LEU A 68 2.24 -6.26 11.62
N PRO A 69 3.28 -7.12 11.70
CA PRO A 69 4.49 -6.82 12.46
C PRO A 69 5.46 -5.84 11.76
N ASP A 70 5.35 -5.65 10.45
CA ASP A 70 6.35 -4.96 9.63
C ASP A 70 5.75 -3.85 8.74
N ILE A 71 4.59 -3.29 9.13
CA ILE A 71 4.02 -2.11 8.46
C ILE A 71 4.60 -0.81 9.03
N THR A 72 4.75 0.22 8.20
CA THR A 72 5.22 1.57 8.58
C THR A 72 4.28 2.64 8.04
#